data_AF-X1L7D9-F1
#
_entry.id   AF-X1L7D9-F1
#
_cell.length_a   1.000
_cell.length_b   1.000
_cell.length_c   1.000
_cell.angle_alpha   90.00
_cell.angle_beta   90.00
_cell.angle_gamma   90.00
#
_symmetry.space_group_name_H-M   'P 1'
#
loop_
_entity.id
_entity.type
_entity.pdbx_description
1 polymer ?
#
loop_
_entity_poly.entity_id
_entity_poly.type
_entity_poly.pdbx_seq_one_letter_code
_entity_poly.pdbx_strand_id
1 'polypeptide(L)'
;MINDNIFYLPLDQAQRILEMPDQATELLIITPNYHKAASILPALNELFTREDKIGKYFLQLWNRDYELVGLFDMARNMYNFIYIFIIIMACFVLVNTLIMIINERTREIGMMTALGLKSREILYLFTIEGAIIGIIGSAVGALLGGVLTRVFSVVGIDYTAAMEGMSADLMFESIFYPVFSLENIIFCFILGVLVVTIACIIPARKAARIEPTEALRQI
;
A
#
# COMPACT_ATOMS: atom_id res chain seq x y z
N MET A 1 -9.64 -29.23 9.25
CA MET A 1 -9.84 -29.51 10.68
C MET A 1 -11.10 -28.79 11.08
N ILE A 2 -12.20 -29.54 11.27
CA ILE A 2 -13.51 -29.00 11.63
C ILE A 2 -13.47 -28.74 13.15
N ASN A 3 -13.90 -27.56 13.57
CA ASN A 3 -13.90 -27.13 14.95
C ASN A 3 -15.09 -27.79 15.68
N ASP A 4 -14.85 -28.53 16.76
CA ASP A 4 -15.85 -29.37 17.46
C ASP A 4 -16.93 -28.58 18.24
N ASN A 5 -16.97 -27.25 18.13
CA ASN A 5 -17.83 -26.37 18.95
C ASN A 5 -18.89 -25.56 18.17
N ILE A 6 -18.99 -25.67 16.84
CA ILE A 6 -19.95 -24.91 16.04
C ILE A 6 -20.74 -25.85 15.13
N PHE A 7 -22.06 -25.88 15.31
CA PHE A 7 -22.98 -26.68 14.51
C PHE A 7 -24.02 -25.76 13.86
N TYR A 8 -24.21 -25.91 12.55
CA TYR A 8 -25.22 -25.19 11.81
C TYR A 8 -26.54 -25.99 11.80
N LEU A 9 -27.62 -25.37 12.25
CA LEU A 9 -28.96 -25.94 12.19
C LEU A 9 -29.94 -24.96 11.52
N PRO A 10 -30.99 -25.46 10.85
CA PRO A 10 -32.12 -24.64 10.44
C PRO A 10 -32.73 -23.87 11.62
N LEU A 11 -33.12 -22.61 11.37
CA LEU A 11 -33.62 -21.70 12.41
C LEU A 11 -34.84 -22.25 13.16
N ASP A 12 -35.74 -22.92 12.45
CA ASP A 12 -36.95 -23.54 13.01
C ASP A 12 -36.62 -24.63 14.04
N GLN A 13 -35.55 -25.39 13.81
CA GLN A 13 -35.07 -26.41 14.74
C GLN A 13 -34.37 -25.78 15.95
N ALA A 14 -33.53 -24.77 15.72
CA ALA A 14 -32.85 -24.04 16.78
C ALA A 14 -33.87 -23.37 17.73
N GLN A 15 -34.91 -22.73 17.19
CA GLN A 15 -35.98 -22.10 17.96
C GLN A 15 -36.76 -23.09 18.84
N ARG A 16 -37.02 -24.30 18.34
CA ARG A 16 -37.68 -25.36 19.12
C ARG A 16 -36.81 -25.89 20.26
N ILE A 17 -35.52 -26.10 19.99
CA ILE A 17 -34.56 -26.64 20.97
C ILE A 17 -34.27 -25.61 22.06
N LEU A 18 -34.17 -24.32 21.69
CA LEU A 18 -33.86 -23.22 22.61
C LEU A 18 -35.10 -22.63 23.30
N GLU A 19 -36.30 -23.19 23.06
CA GLU A 19 -37.57 -22.69 23.60
C GLU A 19 -37.84 -21.21 23.26
N MET A 20 -37.43 -20.77 22.06
CA MET A 20 -37.56 -19.39 21.57
C MET A 20 -38.49 -19.32 20.35
N PRO A 21 -39.81 -19.54 20.50
CA PRO A 21 -40.76 -19.50 19.38
C PRO A 21 -40.81 -18.09 18.77
N ASP A 22 -40.64 -18.02 17.45
CA ASP A 22 -40.65 -16.78 16.64
C ASP A 22 -39.66 -15.69 17.12
N GLN A 23 -38.60 -16.07 17.85
CA GLN A 23 -37.57 -15.16 18.33
C GLN A 23 -36.20 -15.52 17.76
N ALA A 24 -35.33 -14.52 17.64
CA ALA A 24 -33.94 -14.67 17.26
C ALA A 24 -33.07 -13.81 18.20
N THR A 25 -31.91 -14.33 18.59
CA THR A 25 -30.96 -13.64 19.46
C THR A 25 -30.20 -12.55 18.71
N GLU A 26 -29.81 -12.82 17.46
CA GLU A 26 -29.02 -11.91 16.63
C GLU A 26 -29.50 -11.98 15.18
N LEU A 27 -29.56 -10.81 14.53
CA LEU A 27 -29.86 -10.70 13.10
C LEU A 27 -28.65 -10.10 12.38
N LEU A 28 -27.95 -10.94 11.63
CA LEU A 28 -26.81 -10.50 10.83
C LEU A 28 -27.30 -9.92 9.49
N ILE A 29 -27.12 -8.61 9.30
CA ILE A 29 -27.40 -7.94 8.03
C ILE A 29 -26.10 -7.81 7.25
N ILE A 30 -26.00 -8.55 6.15
CA ILE A 30 -24.81 -8.55 5.30
C ILE A 30 -25.02 -7.57 4.13
N THR A 31 -24.15 -6.58 4.01
CA THR A 31 -24.13 -5.67 2.87
C THR A 31 -23.13 -6.15 1.81
N PRO A 32 -23.39 -5.92 0.51
CA PRO A 32 -22.44 -6.29 -0.55
C PRO A 32 -21.07 -5.59 -0.45
N ASN A 33 -20.99 -4.49 0.32
CA ASN A 33 -19.77 -3.73 0.55
C ASN A 33 -19.68 -3.32 2.03
N TYR A 34 -18.56 -3.64 2.66
CA TYR A 34 -18.33 -3.36 4.08
C TYR A 34 -18.32 -1.85 4.40
N HIS A 35 -17.84 -1.02 3.47
CA HIS A 35 -17.79 0.43 3.64
C HIS A 35 -19.19 1.07 3.66
N LYS A 36 -20.18 0.41 3.04
CA LYS A 36 -21.55 0.90 2.99
C LYS A 36 -22.34 0.56 4.26
N ALA A 37 -21.89 -0.39 5.07
CA ALA A 37 -22.57 -0.78 6.31
C ALA A 37 -22.76 0.41 7.26
N ALA A 38 -21.74 1.26 7.40
CA ALA A 38 -21.80 2.47 8.23
C ALA A 38 -22.84 3.49 7.73
N SER A 39 -23.02 3.59 6.40
CA SER A 39 -23.97 4.54 5.80
C SER A 39 -25.44 4.13 5.92
N ILE A 40 -25.70 2.84 6.08
CA ILE A 40 -27.04 2.27 6.18
C ILE A 40 -27.52 2.21 7.64
N LEU A 41 -26.58 2.26 8.60
CA LEU A 41 -26.86 2.22 10.03
C LEU A 41 -27.89 3.26 10.50
N PRO A 42 -27.83 4.55 10.10
CA PRO A 42 -28.80 5.54 10.55
C PRO A 42 -30.22 5.24 10.05
N ALA A 43 -30.34 4.78 8.81
CA ALA A 43 -31.63 4.42 8.21
C ALA A 43 -32.24 3.19 8.88
N LEU A 44 -31.43 2.18 9.20
CA LEU A 44 -31.86 1.01 9.97
C LEU A 44 -32.27 1.41 11.39
N ASN A 45 -31.48 2.25 12.05
CA ASN A 45 -31.81 2.72 13.39
C ASN A 45 -33.15 3.47 13.41
N GLU A 46 -33.44 4.29 12.39
CA GLU A 46 -34.75 4.96 12.28
C GLU A 46 -35.90 3.97 12.07
N LEU A 47 -35.73 2.95 11.21
CA LEU A 47 -36.75 1.92 10.98
C LEU A 47 -37.05 1.11 12.25
N PHE A 48 -36.00 0.64 12.94
CA PHE A 48 -36.17 -0.15 14.16
C PHE A 48 -36.66 0.69 15.34
N THR A 49 -36.30 1.98 15.43
CA THR A 49 -36.84 2.89 16.46
C THR A 49 -38.32 3.22 16.23
N ARG A 50 -38.80 3.19 14.98
CA ARG A 50 -40.22 3.40 14.67
C ARG A 50 -41.10 2.22 15.09
N GLU A 51 -40.62 0.99 14.92
CA GLU A 51 -41.35 -0.22 15.33
C GLU A 51 -41.13 -0.58 16.80
N ASP A 52 -39.96 -0.28 17.37
CA ASP A 52 -39.59 -0.67 18.73
C ASP A 52 -39.45 0.52 19.67
N LYS A 53 -40.53 0.85 20.37
CA LYS A 53 -40.58 1.93 21.38
C LYS A 53 -39.92 1.57 22.71
N ILE A 54 -39.39 0.34 22.85
CA ILE A 54 -38.93 -0.23 24.13
C ILE A 54 -37.39 -0.38 24.18
N GLY A 55 -36.68 -0.14 23.07
CA GLY A 55 -35.22 -0.24 23.04
C GLY A 55 -34.71 -1.68 23.24
N LYS A 56 -35.44 -2.66 22.71
CA LYS A 56 -35.07 -4.10 22.78
C LYS A 56 -33.94 -4.46 21.83
N TYR A 57 -33.72 -3.69 20.77
CA TYR A 57 -32.69 -3.96 19.77
C TYR A 57 -31.47 -3.05 19.93
N PHE A 58 -30.29 -3.66 19.94
CA PHE A 58 -29.01 -2.95 19.87
C PHE A 58 -28.41 -3.16 18.48
N LEU A 59 -28.29 -2.07 17.70
CA LEU A 59 -27.67 -2.12 16.40
C LEU A 59 -26.14 -1.94 16.56
N GLN A 60 -25.38 -3.00 16.31
CA GLN A 60 -23.91 -2.98 16.36
C GLN A 60 -23.32 -3.02 14.96
N LEU A 61 -22.25 -2.24 14.76
CA LEU A 61 -21.45 -2.29 13.55
C LEU A 61 -20.36 -3.34 13.71
N TRP A 62 -20.06 -4.02 12.61
CA TRP A 62 -19.01 -5.04 12.53
C TRP A 62 -17.61 -4.56 12.98
N ASN A 63 -17.36 -3.24 13.07
CA ASN A 63 -16.04 -2.67 13.42
C ASN A 63 -15.93 -2.09 14.83
N ARG A 64 -17.02 -2.06 15.62
CA ARG A 64 -17.07 -1.26 16.85
C ARG A 64 -16.33 -1.90 18.03
N ASP A 65 -16.35 -3.23 18.09
CA ASP A 65 -15.94 -3.99 19.29
C ASP A 65 -14.77 -4.97 19.03
N TYR A 66 -14.25 -5.04 17.81
CA TYR A 66 -13.11 -5.89 17.48
C TYR A 66 -11.80 -5.10 17.55
N GLU A 67 -11.08 -5.17 18.68
CA GLU A 67 -9.72 -4.61 18.85
C GLU A 67 -8.79 -4.98 17.68
N LEU A 68 -9.03 -6.15 17.09
CA LEU A 68 -8.32 -6.68 15.93
C LEU A 68 -8.42 -5.79 14.69
N VAL A 69 -9.59 -5.20 14.42
CA VAL A 69 -9.76 -4.29 13.27
C VAL A 69 -8.88 -3.05 13.47
N GLY A 70 -8.82 -2.53 14.71
CA GLY A 70 -7.92 -1.43 15.06
C GLY A 70 -6.44 -1.78 14.93
N LEU A 71 -6.05 -3.02 15.31
CA LEU A 71 -4.68 -3.51 15.14
C LEU A 71 -4.29 -3.60 13.65
N PHE A 72 -5.19 -4.06 12.77
CA PHE A 72 -4.94 -4.10 11.33
C PHE A 72 -4.80 -2.70 10.72
N ASP A 73 -5.65 -1.75 11.12
CA ASP A 73 -5.53 -0.36 10.66
C ASP A 73 -4.23 0.29 11.13
N MET A 74 -3.81 0.04 12.37
CA MET A 74 -2.52 0.50 12.90
C MET A 74 -1.35 -0.12 12.14
N ALA A 75 -1.37 -1.44 11.91
CA ALA A 75 -0.34 -2.14 11.14
C ALA A 75 -0.27 -1.59 9.70
N ARG A 76 -1.41 -1.38 9.05
CA ARG A 76 -1.48 -0.78 7.70
C ARG A 76 -0.85 0.60 7.65
N ASN A 77 -1.15 1.46 8.63
CA ASN A 77 -0.55 2.78 8.72
C ASN A 77 0.97 2.71 8.94
N MET A 78 1.44 1.80 9.80
CA MET A 78 2.87 1.58 10.02
C MET A 78 3.58 1.14 8.72
N TYR A 79 3.00 0.20 7.97
CA TYR A 79 3.54 -0.20 6.68
C TYR A 79 3.59 0.97 5.70
N ASN A 80 2.55 1.81 5.63
CA ASN A 80 2.55 3.00 4.77
C ASN A 80 3.70 3.96 5.11
N PHE A 81 4.00 4.17 6.40
CA PHE A 81 5.16 4.97 6.82
C PHE A 81 6.49 4.34 6.37
N ILE A 82 6.64 3.03 6.53
CA ILE A 82 7.83 2.29 6.08
C ILE A 82 8.00 2.42 4.56
N TYR A 83 6.91 2.27 3.79
CA TYR A 83 6.94 2.44 2.33
C TYR A 83 7.44 3.83 1.92
N ILE A 84 6.90 4.89 2.51
CA ILE A 84 7.32 6.27 2.23
C ILE A 84 8.79 6.46 2.59
N PHE A 85 9.21 5.94 3.74
CA PHE A 85 10.60 6.05 4.20
C PHE A 85 11.59 5.37 3.25
N ILE A 86 11.28 4.15 2.79
CA ILE A 86 12.10 3.42 1.81
C ILE A 86 12.21 4.21 0.50
N ILE A 87 11.11 4.78 0.02
CA ILE A 87 11.11 5.62 -1.19
C ILE A 87 12.05 6.81 -1.02
N ILE A 88 11.99 7.50 0.13
CA ILE A 88 12.87 8.64 0.42
C ILE A 88 14.34 8.21 0.45
N MET A 89 14.66 7.08 1.11
CA MET A 89 16.02 6.57 1.14
C MET A 89 16.53 6.21 -0.26
N ALA A 90 15.70 5.55 -1.08
CA ALA A 90 16.06 5.21 -2.45
C ALA A 90 16.33 6.46 -3.30
N CYS A 91 15.49 7.50 -3.16
CA CYS A 91 15.72 8.79 -3.81
C CYS A 91 17.03 9.44 -3.36
N PHE A 92 17.35 9.38 -2.07
CA PHE A 92 18.59 9.93 -1.54
C PHE A 92 19.83 9.22 -2.12
N VAL A 93 19.80 7.88 -2.16
CA VAL A 93 20.86 7.08 -2.79
C VAL A 93 21.01 7.47 -4.26
N LEU A 94 19.92 7.53 -5.00
CA LEU A 94 19.91 7.90 -6.42
C LEU A 94 20.48 9.31 -6.65
N VAL A 95 20.05 10.30 -5.87
CA VAL A 95 20.55 11.68 -5.97
C VAL A 95 22.05 11.73 -5.71
N ASN A 96 22.54 11.04 -4.69
CA ASN A 96 23.97 11.02 -4.38
C ASN A 96 24.79 10.41 -5.51
N THR A 97 24.33 9.30 -6.08
CA THR A 97 24.99 8.66 -7.23
C THR A 97 24.99 9.57 -8.45
N LEU A 98 23.88 10.23 -8.76
CA LEU A 98 23.82 11.15 -9.91
C LEU A 98 24.72 12.37 -9.72
N ILE A 99 24.78 12.93 -8.50
CA ILE A 99 25.70 14.03 -8.20
C ILE A 99 27.16 13.58 -8.39
N MET A 100 27.51 12.37 -7.94
CA MET A 100 28.85 11.81 -8.17
C MET A 100 29.16 11.71 -9.67
N ILE A 101 28.26 11.12 -10.47
CA ILE A 101 28.45 10.97 -11.93
C ILE A 101 28.58 12.34 -12.61
N ILE A 102 27.75 13.33 -12.22
CA ILE A 102 27.83 14.69 -12.76
C ILE A 102 29.19 15.32 -12.46
N ASN A 103 29.70 15.16 -11.23
CA ASN A 103 30.99 15.72 -10.85
C ASN A 103 32.13 15.10 -11.68
N GLU A 104 32.10 13.79 -11.94
CA GLU A 104 33.08 13.12 -12.80
C GLU A 104 33.01 13.60 -14.26
N ARG A 105 31.80 13.95 -14.74
CA ARG A 105 31.57 14.42 -16.12
C ARG A 105 31.49 15.94 -16.26
N THR A 106 31.94 16.69 -15.25
CA THR A 106 31.92 18.18 -15.24
C THR A 106 32.57 18.78 -16.49
N ARG A 107 33.68 18.21 -16.96
CA ARG A 107 34.40 18.68 -18.16
C ARG A 107 33.58 18.52 -19.43
N GLU A 108 32.88 17.40 -19.59
CA GLU A 108 32.01 17.17 -20.74
C GLU A 108 30.84 18.16 -20.75
N ILE A 109 30.26 18.42 -19.57
CA ILE A 109 29.19 19.41 -19.40
C ILE A 109 29.69 20.82 -19.73
N GLY A 110 30.88 21.19 -19.26
CA GLY A 110 31.50 22.47 -19.59
C GLY A 110 31.76 22.64 -21.09
N MET A 111 32.19 21.58 -21.78
CA MET A 111 32.36 21.58 -23.23
C MET A 111 31.02 21.76 -23.96
N MET A 112 29.96 21.08 -23.53
CA MET A 112 28.61 21.25 -24.07
C MET A 112 28.12 22.71 -23.93
N THR A 113 28.30 23.32 -22.77
CA THR A 113 27.94 24.72 -22.54
C THR A 113 28.80 25.68 -23.38
N ALA A 114 30.09 25.39 -23.57
CA ALA A 114 30.98 26.18 -24.43
C ALA A 114 30.62 26.09 -25.92
N LEU A 115 30.04 24.97 -26.36
CA LEU A 115 29.48 24.79 -27.71
C LEU A 115 28.11 25.48 -27.88
N GLY A 116 27.56 26.08 -26.83
CA GLY A 116 26.35 26.90 -26.88
C GLY A 116 25.07 26.22 -26.37
N LEU A 117 25.16 25.04 -25.73
CA LEU A 117 23.98 24.46 -25.09
C LEU A 117 23.50 25.35 -23.94
N LYS A 118 22.19 25.59 -23.90
CA LYS A 118 21.53 26.34 -22.82
C LYS A 118 21.36 25.44 -21.60
N SER A 119 21.34 26.04 -20.41
CA SER A 119 21.06 25.32 -19.15
C SER A 119 19.76 24.51 -19.18
N ARG A 120 18.74 24.96 -19.93
CA ARG A 120 17.48 24.20 -20.10
C ARG A 120 17.65 22.93 -20.92
N GLU A 121 18.55 22.92 -21.91
CA GLU A 121 18.83 21.75 -22.75
C GLU A 121 19.64 20.72 -21.96
N ILE A 122 20.60 21.18 -21.15
CA ILE A 122 21.35 20.33 -20.22
C ILE A 122 20.40 19.71 -19.18
N LEU A 123 19.50 20.51 -18.59
CA LEU A 123 18.49 20.02 -17.66
C LEU A 123 17.63 18.93 -18.31
N TYR A 124 17.16 19.16 -19.54
CA TYR A 124 16.30 18.22 -20.26
C TYR A 124 17.03 16.91 -20.59
N LEU A 125 18.28 16.99 -21.02
CA LEU A 125 19.14 15.84 -21.30
C LEU A 125 19.26 14.92 -20.07
N PHE A 126 19.68 15.48 -18.93
CA PHE A 126 19.83 14.70 -17.68
C PHE A 126 18.49 14.22 -17.11
N THR A 127 17.40 14.97 -17.34
CA THR A 127 16.06 14.53 -16.93
C THR A 127 15.59 13.33 -17.77
N ILE A 128 15.86 13.32 -19.07
CA ILE A 128 15.56 12.16 -19.95
C ILE A 128 16.39 10.96 -19.54
N GLU A 129 17.69 11.14 -19.28
CA GLU A 129 18.56 10.05 -18.82
C GLU A 129 18.01 9.44 -17.52
N GLY A 130 17.65 10.29 -16.56
CA GLY A 130 16.96 9.89 -15.34
C GLY A 130 15.63 9.18 -15.57
N ALA A 131 14.82 9.64 -16.52
CA ALA A 131 13.55 9.00 -16.87
C ALA A 131 13.75 7.62 -17.49
N ILE A 132 14.77 7.43 -18.34
CA ILE A 132 15.13 6.13 -18.91
C ILE A 132 15.55 5.16 -17.79
N ILE A 133 16.40 5.61 -16.86
CA ILE A 133 16.79 4.84 -15.68
C ILE A 133 15.55 4.47 -14.85
N GLY A 134 14.63 5.42 -14.66
CA GLY A 134 13.37 5.22 -13.96
C GLY A 134 12.46 4.19 -14.62
N ILE A 135 12.35 4.20 -15.96
CA ILE A 135 11.55 3.23 -16.73
C ILE A 135 12.14 1.83 -16.60
N ILE A 136 13.45 1.68 -16.81
CA ILE A 136 14.13 0.38 -16.76
C ILE A 136 14.08 -0.17 -15.33
N GLY A 137 14.44 0.65 -14.34
CA GLY A 137 14.42 0.27 -12.93
C GLY A 137 13.02 -0.10 -12.45
N SER A 138 12.01 0.69 -12.79
CA SER A 138 10.61 0.40 -12.45
C SER A 138 10.09 -0.84 -13.17
N ALA A 139 10.49 -1.09 -14.42
CA ALA A 139 10.09 -2.29 -15.15
C ALA A 139 10.66 -3.55 -14.47
N VAL A 140 11.95 -3.54 -14.15
CA VAL A 140 12.61 -4.64 -13.45
C VAL A 140 12.01 -4.84 -12.07
N GLY A 141 11.80 -3.76 -11.30
CA GLY A 141 11.20 -3.82 -9.97
C GLY A 141 9.76 -4.33 -9.98
N ALA A 142 8.94 -3.87 -10.92
CA ALA A 142 7.55 -4.31 -11.08
C ALA A 142 7.46 -5.78 -11.51
N LEU A 143 8.36 -6.24 -12.39
CA LEU A 143 8.44 -7.65 -12.79
C LEU A 143 8.85 -8.54 -11.61
N LEU A 144 9.94 -8.21 -10.92
CA LEU A 144 10.43 -8.99 -9.78
C LEU A 144 9.41 -9.00 -8.63
N GLY A 145 8.84 -7.83 -8.29
CA GLY A 145 7.80 -7.71 -7.28
C GLY A 145 6.52 -8.47 -7.65
N GLY A 146 6.11 -8.42 -8.92
CA GLY A 146 4.97 -9.16 -9.44
C GLY A 146 5.18 -10.67 -9.37
N VAL A 147 6.36 -11.16 -9.76
CA VAL A 147 6.73 -12.59 -9.67
C VAL A 147 6.74 -13.04 -8.20
N LEU A 148 7.37 -12.29 -7.30
CA LEU A 148 7.38 -12.60 -5.87
C LEU A 148 5.96 -12.65 -5.31
N THR A 149 5.14 -11.64 -5.60
CA THR A 149 3.74 -11.60 -5.15
C THR A 149 2.96 -12.80 -5.68
N ARG A 150 3.20 -13.20 -6.94
CA ARG A 150 2.54 -14.37 -7.53
C ARG A 150 2.95 -15.67 -6.84
N VAL A 151 4.24 -15.85 -6.54
CA VAL A 151 4.74 -17.03 -5.82
C VAL A 151 4.13 -17.10 -4.43
N PHE A 152 4.20 -16.00 -3.67
CA PHE A 152 3.64 -15.95 -2.32
C PHE A 152 2.11 -16.03 -2.29
N SER A 153 1.41 -15.61 -3.36
CA SER A 153 -0.04 -15.81 -3.47
C SER A 153 -0.46 -17.28 -3.51
N VAL A 154 0.46 -18.19 -3.87
CA VAL A 154 0.22 -19.64 -3.92
C VAL A 154 0.81 -20.35 -2.71
N VAL A 155 2.05 -20.02 -2.34
CA VAL A 155 2.75 -20.66 -1.21
C VAL A 155 2.21 -20.18 0.13
N GLY A 156 1.66 -18.97 0.18
CA GLY A 156 1.34 -18.29 1.42
C GLY A 156 2.59 -17.77 2.13
N ILE A 157 2.40 -16.81 3.02
CA ILE A 157 3.42 -16.32 3.93
C ILE A 157 3.05 -16.82 5.32
N ASP A 158 3.92 -17.65 5.89
CA ASP A 158 3.72 -18.24 7.21
C ASP A 158 4.14 -17.25 8.30
N TYR A 159 3.17 -16.79 9.09
CA TYR A 159 3.38 -15.91 10.24
C TYR A 159 3.31 -16.66 11.57
N THR A 160 3.24 -18.00 11.58
CA THR A 160 3.07 -18.82 12.79
C THR A 160 4.10 -18.48 13.86
N ALA A 161 5.38 -18.38 13.50
CA ALA A 161 6.46 -18.03 14.44
C ALA A 161 6.38 -16.58 14.97
N ALA A 162 5.79 -15.66 14.20
CA ALA A 162 5.61 -14.28 14.64
C ALA A 162 4.37 -14.11 15.54
N MET A 163 3.42 -15.05 15.48
CA MET A 163 2.20 -15.08 16.28
C MET A 163 2.31 -16.00 17.51
N GLU A 164 3.45 -16.66 17.70
CA GLU A 164 3.77 -17.54 18.82
C GLU A 164 3.86 -16.72 20.12
N GLY A 165 2.71 -16.40 20.71
CA GLY A 165 2.56 -15.52 21.88
C GLY A 165 1.31 -14.63 21.87
N MET A 166 0.61 -14.52 20.74
CA MET A 166 -0.74 -13.93 20.69
C MET A 166 -1.78 -14.97 21.14
N SER A 167 -2.77 -14.53 21.92
CA SER A 167 -3.79 -15.41 22.50
C SER A 167 -4.51 -16.24 21.43
N ALA A 168 -4.69 -17.54 21.72
CA ALA A 168 -5.33 -18.53 20.86
C ALA A 168 -6.83 -18.26 20.56
N ASP A 169 -7.39 -17.18 21.10
CA ASP A 169 -8.77 -16.73 20.81
C ASP A 169 -8.92 -16.09 19.42
N LEU A 170 -7.80 -15.83 18.74
CA LEU A 170 -7.79 -15.29 17.39
C LEU A 170 -7.86 -16.43 16.38
N MET A 171 -9.09 -16.77 15.95
CA MET A 171 -9.37 -17.72 14.86
C MET A 171 -8.90 -17.21 13.49
N PHE A 172 -7.61 -16.90 13.33
CA PHE A 172 -7.01 -16.63 12.03
C PHE A 172 -6.16 -17.81 11.57
N GLU A 173 -6.24 -18.14 10.28
CA GLU A 173 -5.19 -18.92 9.65
C GLU A 173 -3.89 -18.12 9.69
N SER A 174 -2.83 -18.70 10.27
CA SER A 174 -1.52 -18.06 10.41
C SER A 174 -0.79 -17.86 9.08
N ILE A 175 -1.38 -18.34 7.97
CA ILE A 175 -0.83 -18.24 6.62
C ILE A 175 -1.62 -17.17 5.86
N PHE A 176 -0.93 -16.10 5.49
CA PHE A 176 -1.52 -15.01 4.71
C PHE A 176 -1.16 -15.16 3.24
N TYR A 177 -2.16 -15.04 2.36
CA TYR A 177 -1.99 -15.10 0.91
C TYR A 177 -2.08 -13.69 0.32
N PRO A 178 -0.98 -13.13 -0.21
CA PRO A 178 -1.01 -11.85 -0.89
C PRO A 178 -1.94 -11.89 -2.11
N VAL A 179 -2.75 -10.85 -2.27
CA VAL A 179 -3.62 -10.71 -3.44
C VAL A 179 -2.79 -10.23 -4.63
N PHE A 180 -2.69 -11.07 -5.65
CA PHE A 180 -2.10 -10.68 -6.92
C PHE A 180 -3.07 -9.75 -7.67
N SER A 181 -2.67 -8.49 -7.85
CA SER A 181 -3.43 -7.51 -8.63
C SER A 181 -2.54 -6.86 -9.69
N LEU A 182 -2.98 -6.96 -10.95
CA LEU A 182 -2.30 -6.33 -12.07
C LEU A 182 -2.34 -4.79 -11.96
N GLU A 183 -3.42 -4.25 -11.40
CA GLU A 183 -3.59 -2.82 -11.17
C GLU A 183 -2.51 -2.28 -10.22
N ASN A 184 -2.19 -3.01 -9.15
CA ASN A 184 -1.14 -2.64 -8.21
C ASN A 184 0.25 -2.63 -8.87
N ILE A 185 0.53 -3.60 -9.75
CA ILE A 185 1.81 -3.66 -10.48
C ILE A 185 1.97 -2.45 -11.40
N ILE A 186 0.92 -2.12 -12.16
CA ILE A 186 0.92 -0.95 -13.06
C ILE A 186 1.05 0.34 -12.24
N PHE A 187 0.33 0.45 -11.12
CA PHE A 187 0.42 1.59 -10.22
C PHE A 187 1.83 1.77 -9.66
N CYS A 188 2.46 0.70 -9.16
CA CYS A 188 3.84 0.74 -8.65
C CYS A 188 4.85 1.09 -9.75
N PHE A 189 4.67 0.59 -10.97
CA PHE A 189 5.51 0.93 -12.11
C PHE A 189 5.44 2.43 -12.41
N ILE A 190 4.24 2.99 -12.56
CA ILE A 190 4.05 4.41 -12.85
C ILE A 190 4.62 5.26 -11.71
N LEU A 191 4.33 4.89 -10.47
CA LEU A 191 4.83 5.60 -9.29
C LEU A 191 6.36 5.59 -9.23
N GLY A 192 7.00 4.45 -9.50
CA GLY A 192 8.46 4.35 -9.56
C GLY A 192 9.07 5.26 -10.63
N VAL A 193 8.52 5.26 -11.85
CA VAL A 193 8.99 6.12 -12.94
C VAL A 193 8.87 7.60 -12.56
N LEU A 194 7.72 8.00 -12.00
CA LEU A 194 7.48 9.37 -11.57
C LEU A 194 8.45 9.80 -10.46
N VAL A 195 8.60 8.97 -9.43
CA VAL A 195 9.47 9.25 -8.28
C VAL A 195 10.93 9.42 -8.74
N VAL A 196 11.44 8.51 -9.56
CA VAL A 196 12.81 8.59 -10.09
C VAL A 196 12.98 9.82 -10.96
N THR A 197 12.04 10.09 -11.87
CA THR A 197 12.12 11.26 -12.76
C THR A 197 12.13 12.56 -11.95
N ILE A 198 11.30 12.67 -10.93
CA ILE A 198 11.25 13.84 -10.04
C ILE A 198 12.56 13.97 -9.24
N ALA A 199 13.07 12.86 -8.70
CA ALA A 199 14.32 12.86 -7.95
C ALA A 199 15.51 13.32 -8.80
N CYS A 200 15.55 12.94 -10.09
CA CYS A 200 16.58 13.35 -11.05
C CYS A 200 16.61 14.85 -11.35
N ILE A 201 15.51 15.59 -11.13
CA ILE A 201 15.45 17.03 -11.41
C ILE A 201 16.46 17.80 -10.54
N ILE A 202 16.67 17.38 -9.28
CA ILE A 202 17.59 18.04 -8.35
C ILE A 202 19.05 18.00 -8.88
N PRO A 203 19.65 16.83 -9.17
CA PRO A 203 20.99 16.76 -9.73
C PRO A 203 21.06 17.37 -11.15
N ALA A 204 20.04 17.18 -11.99
CA ALA A 204 20.02 17.77 -13.33
C ALA A 204 20.07 19.31 -13.31
N ARG A 205 19.39 19.95 -12.35
CA ARG A 205 19.51 21.41 -12.14
C ARG A 205 20.90 21.82 -11.68
N LYS A 206 21.58 20.99 -10.91
CA LYS A 206 22.96 21.24 -10.48
C LYS A 206 23.91 21.18 -11.67
N ALA A 207 23.79 20.16 -12.52
CA ALA A 207 24.57 20.04 -13.77
C ALA A 207 24.36 21.24 -14.70
N ALA A 208 23.11 21.67 -14.88
CA ALA A 208 22.76 22.79 -15.76
C ALA A 208 23.32 24.16 -15.35
N ARG A 209 23.83 24.29 -14.11
CA ARG A 209 24.40 25.52 -13.55
C ARG A 209 25.93 25.54 -13.55
N ILE A 210 26.59 24.50 -14.07
CA ILE A 210 28.06 24.45 -14.16
C ILE A 210 28.52 25.47 -15.20
N GLU A 211 29.38 26.40 -14.78
CA GLU A 211 29.94 27.41 -15.69
C GLU A 211 31.11 26.82 -16.52
N PRO A 212 31.26 27.23 -17.80
CA PRO A 212 32.37 26.75 -18.65
C PRO A 212 33.75 27.05 -18.07
N THR A 213 33.87 28.21 -17.42
CA THR A 213 35.10 28.69 -16.76
C THR A 213 35.48 27.84 -15.56
N GLU A 214 34.52 27.41 -14.75
CA GLU A 214 34.74 26.50 -13.63
C GLU A 214 35.10 25.10 -14.11
N ALA A 215 34.39 24.59 -15.12
CA ALA A 215 34.63 23.26 -15.67
C ALA A 215 36.01 23.10 -16.32
N LEU A 216 36.56 24.16 -16.89
CA LEU A 216 37.89 24.15 -17.53
C LEU A 216 39.03 24.50 -16.56
N ARG A 217 38.73 25.01 -15.35
CA ARG A 217 39.73 25.42 -14.36
C ARG A 217 40.14 24.31 -13.38
N GLN A 218 39.42 23.19 -13.32
CA GLN A 218 39.77 22.02 -12.48
C GLN A 218 41.00 21.23 -13.00
N ILE A 219 42.02 21.93 -13.50
CA ILE A 219 43.32 21.41 -13.96
C ILE A 219 44.34 21.54 -12.83
#